data_AF-A0A8A1M0S8-F1
#
_entry.id   AF-A0A8A1M0S8-F1
#
_cell.length_a   1.000
_cell.length_b   1.000
_cell.length_c   1.000
_cell.angle_alpha   90.00
_cell.angle_beta   90.00
_cell.angle_gamma   90.00
#
_symmetry.space_group_name_H-M   'P 1'
#
loop_
_entity.id
_entity.type
_entity.pdbx_description
1 polymer ?
#
loop_
_entity_poly.entity_id
_entity_poly.type
_entity_poly.pdbx_seq_one_letter_code
_entity_poly.pdbx_strand_id
1 'polypeptide(L)'
;MMLRECVAGCLGSLQSTSHQNAKLKLRLPEGSPAKFVKISGALHTTKRAAGRDAEAALGDLRFGDKRDILVQLVIAPDNTTQEHVPQDAWESIVSGLEALGGPFDGDEQRIVSVEEVPLIQADLTYGDILREGHLTHSPRPSLLAITMLPTSQRSKSGRPGTPPIPPHPSIVQRRMELLTSDMLTRALTLVSRSQQDRAHHLLTETRSILKGLGKGGLPPLPPPAQKPNPDATSTLNSSNSSSPRSSEIPDGSSNTALEWINHPAVFGRDSRKAVLQAIGVISSQRAYSFRTLSEAHWAERVAGIKRLTERSREWREIGDDSLTEE
;
A
#
# COMPACT_ATOMS: atom_id res chain seq x y z
N MET A 1 -1.76 35.61 2.33
CA MET A 1 -1.30 35.14 1.00
C MET A 1 -1.75 33.72 0.64
N MET A 2 -1.55 32.71 1.49
CA MET A 2 -1.80 31.29 1.11
C MET A 2 -3.25 30.78 1.17
N LEU A 3 -4.20 31.58 1.68
CA LEU A 3 -5.58 31.13 1.86
C LEU A 3 -6.29 30.95 0.51
N ARG A 4 -6.08 31.89 -0.44
CA ARG A 4 -6.73 31.87 -1.76
C ARG A 4 -6.35 30.63 -2.56
N GLU A 5 -5.07 30.27 -2.60
CA GLU A 5 -4.59 29.07 -3.29
C GLU A 5 -5.16 27.80 -2.65
N CYS A 6 -5.22 27.73 -1.32
CA CYS A 6 -5.87 26.61 -0.64
C CYS A 6 -7.37 26.53 -0.93
N VAL A 7 -8.08 27.66 -0.95
CA VAL A 7 -9.50 27.70 -1.31
C VAL A 7 -9.70 27.27 -2.76
N ALA A 8 -8.85 27.73 -3.68
CA ALA A 8 -8.90 27.34 -5.08
C ALA A 8 -8.66 25.82 -5.24
N GLY A 9 -7.69 25.26 -4.52
CA GLY A 9 -7.46 23.83 -4.52
C GLY A 9 -8.62 23.04 -3.89
N CYS A 10 -9.23 23.52 -2.81
CA CYS A 10 -10.44 22.93 -2.23
C CYS A 10 -11.62 22.96 -3.22
N LEU A 11 -11.84 24.09 -3.91
CA LEU A 11 -12.89 24.21 -4.91
C LEU A 11 -12.66 23.27 -6.10
N GLY A 12 -11.40 23.15 -6.55
CA GLY A 12 -11.03 22.30 -7.68
C GLY A 12 -11.19 20.82 -7.34
N SER A 13 -10.90 20.48 -6.08
CA SER A 13 -11.17 19.19 -5.47
C SER A 13 -12.66 18.87 -5.44
N LEU A 14 -13.51 19.80 -4.98
CA LEU A 14 -14.97 19.61 -4.94
C LEU A 14 -15.54 19.37 -6.33
N GLN A 15 -15.13 20.18 -7.32
CA GLN A 15 -15.54 20.03 -8.72
C GLN A 15 -15.07 18.74 -9.38
N SER A 16 -14.04 18.09 -8.82
CA SER A 16 -13.48 16.84 -9.35
C SER A 16 -14.00 15.59 -8.61
N THR A 17 -14.94 15.73 -7.69
CA THR A 17 -15.48 14.61 -6.91
C THR A 17 -16.21 13.65 -7.85
N SER A 18 -15.86 12.36 -7.76
CA SER A 18 -16.40 11.31 -8.63
C SER A 18 -17.21 10.27 -7.86
N HIS A 19 -16.80 9.93 -6.64
CA HIS A 19 -17.46 8.94 -5.80
C HIS A 19 -17.50 9.45 -4.35
N GLN A 20 -18.65 9.33 -3.67
CA GLN A 20 -18.76 9.68 -2.25
C GLN A 20 -18.60 8.45 -1.38
N ASN A 21 -17.99 8.60 -0.20
CA ASN A 21 -17.88 7.56 0.83
C ASN A 21 -17.46 6.18 0.27
N ALA A 22 -16.42 6.15 -0.55
CA ALA A 22 -15.95 4.91 -1.15
C ALA A 22 -15.39 3.97 -0.08
N LYS A 23 -15.76 2.70 -0.20
CA LYS A 23 -15.44 1.61 0.74
C LYS A 23 -15.02 0.39 -0.05
N LEU A 24 -13.83 -0.12 0.25
CA LEU A 24 -13.32 -1.36 -0.32
C LEU A 24 -13.75 -2.54 0.54
N LYS A 25 -14.59 -3.40 -0.02
CA LYS A 25 -15.02 -4.67 0.59
C LYS A 25 -14.04 -5.76 0.18
N LEU A 26 -13.44 -6.40 1.17
CA LEU A 26 -12.48 -7.48 1.03
C LEU A 26 -13.11 -8.76 1.57
N ARG A 27 -13.17 -9.81 0.76
CA ARG A 27 -13.72 -11.11 1.12
C ARG A 27 -12.71 -12.20 0.84
N LEU A 28 -12.58 -13.15 1.75
CA LEU A 28 -11.89 -14.41 1.52
C LEU A 28 -12.92 -15.41 0.98
N PRO A 29 -12.79 -15.85 -0.29
CA PRO A 29 -13.71 -16.81 -0.87
C PRO A 29 -13.77 -18.13 -0.09
N GLU A 30 -14.82 -18.91 -0.29
CA GLU A 30 -14.91 -20.25 0.27
C GLU A 30 -13.75 -21.12 -0.26
N GLY A 31 -13.17 -21.94 0.61
CA GLY A 31 -11.97 -22.73 0.29
C GLY A 31 -10.65 -21.95 0.40
N SER A 32 -10.66 -20.64 0.63
CA SER A 32 -9.41 -19.89 0.75
C SER A 32 -8.62 -20.27 2.03
N PRO A 33 -7.32 -20.62 1.93
CA PRO A 33 -6.46 -20.90 3.09
C PRO A 33 -5.94 -19.63 3.78
N ALA A 34 -6.29 -18.45 3.26
CA ALA A 34 -5.85 -17.16 3.79
C ALA A 34 -6.64 -16.72 5.02
N LYS A 35 -6.02 -15.88 5.86
CA LYS A 35 -6.65 -15.14 6.95
C LYS A 35 -6.15 -13.71 7.01
N PHE A 36 -7.01 -12.75 7.35
CA PHE A 36 -6.65 -11.34 7.49
C PHE A 36 -5.81 -11.05 8.74
N VAL A 37 -4.53 -10.73 8.57
CA VAL A 37 -3.65 -10.27 9.66
C VAL A 37 -3.88 -8.79 9.92
N LYS A 38 -3.60 -7.94 8.93
CA LYS A 38 -3.63 -6.48 9.09
C LYS A 38 -4.09 -5.80 7.81
N ILE A 39 -4.89 -4.75 7.95
CA ILE A 39 -5.22 -3.84 6.85
C ILE A 39 -4.78 -2.45 7.31
N SER A 40 -4.03 -1.73 6.48
CA SER A 40 -3.44 -0.44 6.82
C SER A 40 -3.58 0.55 5.67
N GLY A 41 -3.62 1.85 6.00
CA GLY A 41 -3.71 2.94 5.02
C GLY A 41 -5.12 3.33 4.59
N ALA A 42 -6.15 2.76 5.22
CA ALA A 42 -7.54 3.20 5.10
C ALA A 42 -7.89 4.18 6.23
N LEU A 43 -8.92 5.02 6.02
CA LEU A 43 -9.41 5.95 7.05
C LEU A 43 -10.00 5.20 8.24
N HIS A 44 -10.72 4.13 7.95
CA HIS A 44 -11.28 3.22 8.93
C HIS A 44 -11.25 1.80 8.35
N THR A 45 -11.09 0.81 9.22
CA THR A 45 -11.13 -0.60 8.83
C THR A 45 -12.00 -1.37 9.81
N THR A 46 -12.96 -2.12 9.29
CA THR A 46 -13.80 -3.02 10.06
C THR A 46 -13.61 -4.44 9.58
N LYS A 47 -13.30 -5.37 10.49
CA LYS A 47 -13.30 -6.81 10.20
C LYS A 47 -14.58 -7.42 10.76
N ARG A 48 -15.26 -8.28 10.01
CA ARG A 48 -16.45 -8.98 10.51
C ARG A 48 -16.06 -10.08 11.51
N ALA A 49 -16.98 -10.43 12.39
CA ALA A 49 -16.79 -11.43 13.45
C ALA A 49 -16.33 -12.80 12.90
N ALA A 50 -16.81 -13.19 11.71
CA ALA A 50 -16.41 -14.43 11.05
C ALA A 50 -14.94 -14.43 10.54
N GLY A 51 -14.26 -13.29 10.53
CA GLY A 51 -12.86 -13.15 10.10
C GLY A 51 -12.60 -13.32 8.61
N ARG A 52 -13.63 -13.63 7.80
CA ARG A 52 -13.54 -13.81 6.34
C ARG A 52 -13.88 -12.58 5.50
N ASP A 53 -14.50 -11.59 6.11
CA ASP A 53 -14.81 -10.33 5.43
C ASP A 53 -14.19 -9.16 6.20
N ALA A 54 -13.68 -8.18 5.46
CA ALA A 54 -13.25 -6.90 5.97
C ALA A 54 -13.73 -5.77 5.06
N GLU A 55 -13.87 -4.58 5.60
CA GLU A 55 -14.19 -3.35 4.87
C GLU A 55 -13.17 -2.28 5.25
N ALA A 56 -12.67 -1.57 4.24
CA ALA A 56 -11.73 -0.48 4.37
C ALA A 56 -12.35 0.80 3.78
N ALA A 57 -12.60 1.79 4.64
CA ALA A 57 -13.15 3.07 4.23
C ALA A 57 -12.07 3.95 3.59
N LEU A 58 -12.29 4.36 2.33
CA LEU A 58 -11.41 5.23 1.55
C LEU A 58 -11.90 6.70 1.56
N GLY A 59 -13.19 6.91 1.85
CA GLY A 59 -13.84 8.23 1.78
C GLY A 59 -14.05 8.70 0.35
N ASP A 60 -14.15 10.01 0.14
CA ASP A 60 -14.52 10.54 -1.19
C ASP A 60 -13.37 10.47 -2.20
N LEU A 61 -13.66 9.97 -3.39
CA LEU A 61 -12.69 9.88 -4.49
C LEU A 61 -12.94 10.98 -5.52
N ARG A 62 -11.86 11.45 -6.13
CA ARG A 62 -11.87 12.40 -7.25
C ARG A 62 -11.37 11.75 -8.53
N PHE A 63 -11.69 12.34 -9.66
CA PHE A 63 -11.07 11.93 -10.92
C PHE A 63 -9.55 12.11 -10.84
N GLY A 64 -8.80 11.04 -11.17
CA GLY A 64 -7.34 10.98 -11.06
C GLY A 64 -6.81 10.57 -9.69
N ASP A 65 -7.66 10.42 -8.67
CA ASP A 65 -7.23 9.89 -7.37
C ASP A 65 -6.79 8.43 -7.49
N LYS A 66 -5.67 8.10 -6.84
CA LYS A 66 -5.23 6.73 -6.59
C LYS A 66 -5.02 6.55 -5.08
N ARG A 67 -5.67 5.55 -4.51
CA ARG A 67 -5.55 5.15 -3.11
C ARG A 67 -4.91 3.78 -3.02
N ASP A 68 -3.81 3.70 -2.28
CA ASP A 68 -3.12 2.44 -1.99
C ASP A 68 -3.37 2.06 -0.53
N ILE A 69 -3.86 0.84 -0.32
CA ILE A 69 -3.97 0.23 1.00
C ILE A 69 -3.11 -1.03 1.06
N LEU A 70 -2.66 -1.38 2.25
CA LEU A 70 -1.89 -2.60 2.48
C LEU A 70 -2.75 -3.64 3.17
N VAL A 71 -2.88 -4.80 2.54
CA VAL A 71 -3.57 -5.96 3.09
C VAL A 71 -2.52 -7.04 3.35
N GLN A 72 -2.41 -7.46 4.60
CA GLN A 72 -1.54 -8.56 5.01
C GLN A 72 -2.40 -9.78 5.29
N LEU A 73 -2.15 -10.83 4.52
CA LEU A 73 -2.75 -12.14 4.66
C LEU A 73 -1.72 -13.11 5.24
N VAL A 74 -2.18 -14.06 6.03
CA VAL A 74 -1.43 -15.26 6.38
C VAL A 74 -2.08 -16.43 5.69
N ILE A 75 -1.30 -17.24 4.99
CA ILE A 75 -1.76 -18.45 4.30
C ILE A 75 -1.32 -19.62 5.17
N ALA A 76 -2.29 -20.40 5.65
CA ALA A 76 -1.95 -21.66 6.30
C ALA A 76 -1.48 -22.63 5.20
N PRO A 77 -0.35 -23.35 5.38
CA PRO A 77 -0.02 -24.46 4.49
C PRO A 77 -1.17 -25.47 4.58
N ASP A 78 -1.76 -25.83 3.43
CA ASP A 78 -2.94 -26.68 3.36
C ASP A 78 -2.75 -27.98 4.16
N ASN A 79 -3.65 -28.23 5.11
CA ASN A 79 -3.92 -29.57 5.67
C ASN A 79 -5.26 -30.11 5.18
N THR A 80 -5.92 -29.43 4.23
CA THR A 80 -7.31 -29.71 3.81
C THR A 80 -7.42 -30.65 2.63
N THR A 81 -6.34 -31.27 2.16
CA THR A 81 -6.38 -32.36 1.15
C THR A 81 -6.28 -33.77 1.75
N GLN A 82 -6.48 -33.93 3.06
CA GLN A 82 -6.78 -35.25 3.65
C GLN A 82 -8.26 -35.36 4.04
N GLU A 83 -9.15 -35.07 3.10
CA GLU A 83 -10.35 -35.90 2.97
C GLU A 83 -10.03 -37.01 1.95
N HIS A 84 -8.96 -37.75 2.23
CA HIS A 84 -8.88 -39.10 1.74
C HIS A 84 -10.00 -39.81 2.51
N VAL A 85 -11.16 -39.96 1.88
CA VAL A 85 -12.07 -41.06 2.22
C VAL A 85 -11.13 -42.25 2.41
N PRO A 86 -11.07 -42.88 3.60
CA PRO A 86 -10.09 -43.93 3.85
C PRO A 86 -10.23 -44.93 2.70
N GLN A 87 -9.26 -44.98 1.78
CA GLN A 87 -9.27 -46.03 0.78
C GLN A 87 -9.18 -47.32 1.58
N ASP A 88 -10.22 -48.13 1.47
CA ASP A 88 -10.25 -49.43 2.09
C ASP A 88 -8.97 -50.15 1.65
N ALA A 89 -8.16 -50.57 2.63
CA ALA A 89 -6.86 -51.21 2.38
C ALA A 89 -6.97 -52.41 1.43
N TRP A 90 -8.19 -52.92 1.25
CA TRP A 90 -8.55 -53.98 0.31
C TRP A 90 -8.59 -53.53 -1.16
N GLU A 91 -9.05 -52.33 -1.50
CA GLU A 91 -9.04 -51.82 -2.88
C GLU A 91 -7.61 -51.58 -3.39
N SER A 92 -6.70 -51.12 -2.51
CA SER A 92 -5.28 -50.96 -2.86
C SER A 92 -4.58 -52.29 -3.14
N ILE A 93 -5.03 -53.38 -2.51
CA ILE A 93 -4.46 -54.73 -2.71
C ILE A 93 -5.00 -55.33 -4.01
N VAL A 94 -6.29 -55.13 -4.32
CA VAL A 94 -6.91 -55.60 -5.56
C VAL A 94 -6.35 -54.85 -6.78
N SER A 95 -6.19 -53.52 -6.69
CA SER A 95 -5.57 -52.71 -7.75
C SER A 95 -4.09 -53.06 -7.97
N GLY A 96 -3.39 -53.53 -6.93
CA GLY A 96 -2.03 -54.08 -7.03
C GLY A 96 -1.93 -55.44 -7.72
N LEU A 97 -3.00 -56.24 -7.71
CA LEU A 97 -3.08 -57.51 -8.46
C LEU A 97 -3.49 -57.31 -9.93
N GLU A 98 -4.34 -56.32 -10.23
CA GLU A 98 -4.66 -55.93 -11.62
C GLU A 98 -3.44 -55.38 -12.37
N ALA A 99 -2.48 -54.78 -11.66
CA ALA A 99 -1.24 -54.25 -12.23
C ALA A 99 -0.22 -55.31 -12.71
N LEU A 100 -0.44 -56.60 -12.43
CA LEU A 100 0.42 -57.69 -12.92
C LEU A 100 -0.04 -58.32 -14.23
N GLY A 101 -1.16 -57.86 -14.81
CA GLY A 101 -1.78 -58.44 -16.00
C GLY A 101 -1.96 -57.47 -17.16
N GLY A 102 -0.88 -57.04 -17.81
CA GLY A 102 -0.98 -56.39 -19.12
C GLY A 102 0.30 -55.67 -19.58
N PRO A 103 0.86 -55.98 -20.77
CA PRO A 103 1.99 -55.25 -21.32
C PRO A 103 1.52 -54.21 -22.32
N PHE A 104 1.36 -52.93 -21.94
CA PHE A 104 1.35 -51.83 -22.91
C PHE A 104 1.90 -50.53 -22.29
N ASP A 105 3.05 -50.15 -22.84
CA ASP A 105 3.48 -48.80 -23.21
C ASP A 105 2.64 -47.60 -22.74
N GLY A 106 3.27 -46.64 -22.06
CA GLY A 106 2.64 -45.40 -21.63
C GLY A 106 3.40 -44.70 -20.51
N ASP A 107 4.53 -44.07 -20.84
CA ASP A 107 5.13 -43.00 -20.03
C ASP A 107 4.16 -41.80 -19.95
N GLU A 108 3.07 -41.91 -19.21
CA GLU A 108 2.31 -40.75 -18.73
C GLU A 108 2.92 -40.33 -17.39
N GLN A 109 3.95 -39.49 -17.51
CA GLN A 109 4.39 -38.58 -16.47
C GLN A 109 3.14 -37.94 -15.84
N ARG A 110 2.70 -38.42 -14.66
CA ARG A 110 1.53 -37.85 -13.96
C ARG A 110 1.71 -36.34 -13.86
N ILE A 111 0.98 -35.60 -14.68
CA ILE A 111 0.94 -34.14 -14.62
C ILE A 111 0.33 -33.83 -13.27
N VAL A 112 1.17 -33.47 -12.31
CA VAL A 112 0.69 -33.03 -11.01
C VAL A 112 -0.07 -31.74 -11.24
N SER A 113 -1.39 -31.78 -11.03
CA SER A 113 -2.29 -30.69 -11.33
C SER A 113 -1.87 -29.44 -10.58
N VAL A 114 -1.63 -28.38 -11.33
CA VAL A 114 -1.39 -27.05 -10.81
C VAL A 114 -2.75 -26.47 -10.40
N GLU A 115 -2.97 -26.30 -9.10
CA GLU A 115 -4.24 -25.79 -8.55
C GLU A 115 -4.16 -24.26 -8.36
N GLU A 116 -5.11 -23.53 -8.94
CA GLU A 116 -5.28 -22.10 -8.68
C GLU A 116 -6.23 -21.89 -7.50
N VAL A 117 -5.69 -21.43 -6.38
CA VAL A 117 -6.43 -21.23 -5.14
C VAL A 117 -6.81 -19.75 -4.99
N PRO A 118 -8.10 -19.40 -4.90
CA PRO A 118 -8.53 -18.02 -4.67
C PRO A 118 -8.14 -17.57 -3.25
N LEU A 119 -7.40 -16.47 -3.14
CA LEU A 119 -6.99 -15.91 -1.86
C LEU A 119 -7.95 -14.85 -1.35
N ILE A 120 -8.23 -13.85 -2.17
CA ILE A 120 -8.98 -12.67 -1.73
C ILE A 120 -9.70 -12.04 -2.91
N GLN A 121 -10.95 -11.67 -2.68
CA GLN A 121 -11.77 -10.90 -3.57
C GLN A 121 -11.91 -9.47 -3.02
N ALA A 122 -11.79 -8.48 -3.89
CA ALA A 122 -11.94 -7.07 -3.58
C ALA A 122 -13.05 -6.46 -4.46
N ASP A 123 -13.97 -5.75 -3.83
CA ASP A 123 -15.06 -5.02 -4.48
C ASP A 123 -15.13 -3.60 -3.92
N LEU A 124 -15.44 -2.62 -4.76
CA LEU A 124 -15.58 -1.23 -4.34
C LEU A 124 -17.06 -0.86 -4.25
N THR A 125 -17.47 -0.30 -3.12
CA THR A 125 -18.80 0.28 -2.94
C THR A 125 -18.70 1.76 -2.67
N TYR A 126 -19.63 2.55 -3.22
CA TYR A 126 -19.55 4.01 -3.15
C TYR A 126 -20.93 4.63 -3.31
N GLY A 127 -21.09 5.86 -2.84
CA GLY A 127 -22.27 6.68 -3.06
C GLY A 127 -22.24 7.33 -4.44
N ASP A 128 -23.37 7.25 -5.15
CA ASP A 128 -23.60 7.99 -6.39
C ASP A 128 -23.83 9.48 -6.08
N ILE A 129 -23.08 10.35 -6.74
CA ILE A 129 -23.17 11.81 -6.56
C ILE A 129 -24.47 12.36 -7.13
N LEU A 130 -25.00 11.75 -8.19
CA LEU A 130 -26.23 12.21 -8.85
C LEU A 130 -27.48 11.73 -8.12
N ARG A 131 -27.36 10.67 -7.32
CA ARG A 131 -28.46 10.01 -6.61
C ARG A 131 -28.12 9.90 -5.14
N GLU A 132 -28.37 10.98 -4.42
CA GLU A 132 -28.08 11.08 -2.99
C GLU A 132 -28.66 9.90 -2.21
N GLY A 133 -27.83 9.29 -1.36
CA GLY A 133 -28.19 8.11 -0.56
C GLY A 133 -28.15 6.77 -1.31
N HIS A 134 -27.99 6.76 -2.64
CA HIS A 134 -27.87 5.51 -3.39
C HIS A 134 -26.42 4.99 -3.36
N LEU A 135 -26.26 3.74 -2.91
CA LEU A 135 -24.98 3.04 -2.93
C LEU A 135 -24.88 2.16 -4.17
N THR A 136 -23.82 2.35 -4.94
CA THR A 136 -23.45 1.54 -6.09
C THR A 136 -22.20 0.70 -5.76
N HIS A 137 -21.92 -0.29 -6.60
CA HIS A 137 -20.78 -1.18 -6.44
C HIS A 137 -20.00 -1.26 -7.76
N SER A 138 -18.77 -1.77 -7.68
CA SER A 138 -17.98 -2.00 -8.87
C SER A 138 -18.62 -3.09 -9.72
N PRO A 139 -18.65 -2.95 -11.06
CA PRO A 139 -19.33 -3.91 -11.92
C PRO A 139 -18.63 -5.28 -11.93
N ARG A 140 -17.35 -5.32 -11.56
CA ARG A 140 -16.55 -6.55 -11.53
C ARG A 140 -15.66 -6.57 -10.30
N PRO A 141 -15.87 -7.52 -9.37
CA PRO A 141 -14.95 -7.71 -8.28
C PRO A 141 -13.60 -8.22 -8.81
N SER A 142 -12.51 -7.78 -8.19
CA SER A 142 -11.16 -8.24 -8.48
C SER A 142 -10.83 -9.44 -7.60
N LEU A 143 -10.42 -10.56 -8.20
CA LEU A 143 -10.01 -11.77 -7.49
C LEU A 143 -8.50 -11.94 -7.61
N LEU A 144 -7.82 -12.11 -6.48
CA LEU A 144 -6.44 -12.57 -6.43
C LEU A 144 -6.44 -14.06 -6.12
N ALA A 145 -5.95 -14.85 -7.07
CA ALA A 145 -5.65 -16.27 -6.88
C ALA A 145 -4.13 -16.47 -6.89
N ILE A 146 -3.67 -17.53 -6.23
CA ILE A 146 -2.28 -17.99 -6.33
C ILE A 146 -2.24 -19.40 -6.87
N THR A 147 -1.17 -19.67 -7.60
CA THR A 147 -0.86 -21.00 -8.07
C THR A 147 -0.15 -21.77 -6.96
N MET A 148 -0.77 -22.85 -6.48
CA MET A 148 -0.14 -23.75 -5.53
C MET A 148 0.72 -24.75 -6.31
N LEU A 149 2.02 -24.71 -6.04
CA LEU A 149 2.93 -25.72 -6.55
C LEU A 149 2.79 -26.97 -5.69
N PRO A 150 2.71 -28.16 -6.30
CA PRO A 150 2.59 -29.40 -5.55
C PRO A 150 3.77 -29.60 -4.61
N THR A 151 3.48 -30.05 -3.39
CA THR A 151 4.53 -30.37 -2.41
C THR A 151 5.31 -31.59 -2.91
N SER A 152 6.52 -31.39 -3.44
CA SER A 152 7.42 -32.49 -3.76
C SER A 152 7.77 -33.23 -2.46
N GLN A 153 7.33 -34.49 -2.34
CA GLN A 153 7.58 -35.34 -1.16
C GLN A 153 9.06 -35.70 -0.93
N ARG A 154 10.00 -35.13 -1.70
CA ARG A 154 11.44 -35.34 -1.54
C ARG A 154 12.16 -34.06 -1.13
N SER A 155 12.08 -33.70 0.15
CA SER A 155 13.29 -33.23 0.86
C SER A 155 13.12 -33.29 2.39
N LYS A 156 13.86 -34.20 3.03
CA LYS A 156 14.17 -34.18 4.48
C LYS A 156 15.23 -33.10 4.80
N SER A 157 15.06 -31.88 4.30
CA SER A 157 16.01 -30.80 4.54
C SER A 157 15.21 -29.52 4.82
N GLY A 158 15.30 -29.01 6.05
CA GLY A 158 14.54 -27.88 6.58
C GLY A 158 14.89 -26.50 5.99
N ARG A 159 15.09 -26.40 4.68
CA ARG A 159 15.19 -25.13 3.96
C ARG A 159 14.01 -24.98 2.99
N PRO A 160 13.27 -23.86 3.03
CA PRO A 160 12.28 -23.57 1.99
C PRO A 160 12.98 -23.57 0.62
N GLY A 161 12.45 -24.37 -0.31
CA GLY A 161 13.05 -24.62 -1.63
C GLY A 161 12.93 -23.48 -2.63
N THR A 162 12.27 -22.38 -2.27
CA THR A 162 12.14 -21.19 -3.11
C THR A 162 12.98 -20.03 -2.55
N PRO A 163 13.76 -19.33 -3.40
CA PRO A 163 14.47 -18.13 -2.96
C PRO A 163 13.47 -17.06 -2.48
N PRO A 164 13.83 -16.24 -1.49
CA PRO A 164 12.94 -15.18 -1.02
C PRO A 164 12.63 -14.22 -2.16
N ILE A 165 11.34 -14.11 -2.51
CA ILE A 165 10.88 -13.17 -3.53
C ILE A 165 11.19 -11.75 -3.04
N PRO A 166 11.89 -10.92 -3.83
CA PRO A 166 12.17 -9.55 -3.45
C PRO A 166 10.85 -8.79 -3.22
N PRO A 167 10.76 -7.93 -2.20
CA PRO A 167 9.52 -7.23 -1.88
C PRO A 167 9.14 -6.26 -3.00
N HIS A 168 7.86 -6.27 -3.40
CA HIS A 168 7.36 -5.40 -4.47
C HIS A 168 7.53 -3.91 -4.11
N PRO A 169 8.03 -3.05 -5.01
CA PRO A 169 8.39 -1.67 -4.71
C PRO A 169 7.23 -0.82 -4.17
N SER A 170 6.02 -0.99 -4.71
CA SER A 170 4.84 -0.25 -4.21
C SER A 170 4.44 -0.62 -2.78
N ILE A 171 4.66 -1.87 -2.37
CA ILE A 171 4.38 -2.34 -1.00
C ILE A 171 5.36 -1.69 -0.04
N VAL A 172 6.65 -1.72 -0.40
CA VAL A 172 7.71 -1.09 0.37
C VAL A 172 7.44 0.40 0.53
N GLN A 173 7.17 1.09 -0.57
CA GLN A 173 6.87 2.51 -0.57
C GLN A 173 5.71 2.81 0.38
N ARG A 174 4.57 2.12 0.22
CA ARG A 174 3.39 2.38 1.05
C ARG A 174 3.62 2.04 2.52
N ARG A 175 4.41 1.01 2.83
CA ARG A 175 4.80 0.68 4.22
C ARG A 175 5.60 1.82 4.84
N MET A 176 6.53 2.38 4.09
CA MET A 176 7.39 3.46 4.58
C MET A 176 6.65 4.78 4.72
N GLU A 177 5.73 5.09 3.80
CA GLU A 177 4.81 6.23 3.94
C GLU A 177 3.99 6.13 5.24
N LEU A 178 3.37 4.98 5.49
CA LEU A 178 2.56 4.76 6.69
C LEU A 178 3.40 4.78 7.96
N LEU A 179 4.61 4.19 7.94
CA LEU A 179 5.55 4.26 9.05
C LEU A 179 5.94 5.71 9.37
N THR A 180 6.24 6.49 8.33
CA THR A 180 6.58 7.91 8.48
C THR A 180 5.44 8.68 9.15
N SER A 181 4.22 8.50 8.67
CA SER A 181 3.02 9.13 9.25
C SER A 181 2.82 8.77 10.72
N ASP A 182 3.04 7.50 11.09
CA ASP A 182 2.96 7.02 12.48
C ASP A 182 4.11 7.56 13.35
N MET A 183 5.34 7.62 12.85
CA MET A 183 6.48 8.22 13.56
C MET A 183 6.26 9.72 13.81
N LEU A 184 5.77 10.47 12.83
CA LEU A 184 5.41 11.89 12.99
C LEU A 184 4.28 12.09 14.01
N THR A 185 3.26 11.22 14.00
CA THR A 185 2.15 11.26 14.96
C THR A 185 2.64 11.01 16.39
N ARG A 186 3.53 10.02 16.57
CA ARG A 186 4.16 9.75 17.86
C ARG A 186 5.06 10.90 18.31
N ALA A 187 5.84 11.49 17.41
CA ALA A 187 6.67 12.66 17.73
C ALA A 187 5.81 13.83 18.23
N LEU A 188 4.69 14.14 17.57
CA LEU A 188 3.75 15.17 18.04
C LEU A 188 3.19 14.88 19.43
N THR A 189 2.92 13.60 19.73
CA THR A 189 2.43 13.17 21.05
C THR A 189 3.52 13.28 22.12
N LEU A 190 4.79 13.05 21.78
CA LEU A 190 5.91 13.22 22.70
C LEU A 190 6.16 14.71 23.00
N VAL A 191 6.08 15.58 21.99
CA VAL A 191 6.20 17.02 22.19
C VAL A 191 5.07 17.56 23.07
N SER A 192 3.83 17.10 22.88
CA SER A 192 2.71 17.53 23.72
C SER A 192 2.83 17.07 25.18
N ARG A 193 3.60 16.00 25.45
CA ARG A 193 3.94 15.49 26.78
C ARG A 193 5.27 16.05 27.33
N SER A 194 5.79 17.12 26.73
CA SER A 194 7.08 17.74 27.07
C SER A 194 8.31 16.80 27.04
N GLN A 195 8.24 15.67 26.31
CA GLN A 195 9.36 14.73 26.13
C GLN A 195 10.18 15.09 24.88
N GLN A 196 10.88 16.22 24.92
CA GLN A 196 11.53 16.79 23.74
C GLN A 196 12.71 15.96 23.22
N ASP A 197 13.58 15.45 24.09
CA ASP A 197 14.75 14.66 23.65
C ASP A 197 14.34 13.40 22.89
N ARG A 198 13.30 12.71 23.37
CA ARG A 198 12.74 11.52 22.72
C ARG A 198 12.07 11.88 21.39
N ALA A 199 11.34 12.98 21.34
CA ALA A 199 10.74 13.46 20.10
C ALA A 199 11.81 13.81 19.05
N HIS A 200 12.88 14.47 19.48
CA HIS A 200 14.01 14.84 18.63
C HIS A 200 14.71 13.60 18.06
N HIS A 201 14.99 12.60 18.92
CA HIS A 201 15.57 11.33 18.48
C HIS A 201 14.68 10.63 17.44
N LEU A 202 13.38 10.52 17.72
CA LEU A 202 12.43 9.86 16.82
C LEU A 202 12.34 10.56 15.45
N LEU A 203 12.33 11.89 15.40
CA LEU A 203 12.31 12.62 14.13
C LEU A 203 13.63 12.48 13.35
N THR A 204 14.75 12.39 14.06
CA THR A 204 16.06 12.12 13.44
C THR A 204 16.07 10.75 12.76
N GLU A 205 15.54 9.72 13.41
CA GLU A 205 15.35 8.39 12.80
C GLU A 205 14.39 8.43 11.61
N THR A 206 13.27 9.15 11.75
CA THR A 206 12.29 9.34 10.67
C THR A 206 12.98 9.93 9.43
N ARG A 207 13.83 10.95 9.61
CA ARG A 207 14.62 11.56 8.53
C ARG A 207 15.59 10.57 7.88
N SER A 208 16.27 9.75 8.67
CA SER A 208 17.20 8.73 8.16
C SER A 208 16.49 7.73 7.24
N ILE A 209 15.31 7.26 7.65
CA ILE A 209 14.48 6.35 6.85
C ILE A 209 14.07 7.00 5.52
N LEU A 210 13.58 8.24 5.57
CA LEU A 210 13.18 9.00 4.37
C LEU A 210 14.33 9.26 3.40
N LYS A 211 15.53 9.57 3.90
CA LYS A 211 16.74 9.74 3.07
C LYS A 211 17.18 8.44 2.41
N GLY A 212 16.99 7.29 3.07
CA GLY A 212 17.22 5.98 2.47
C GLY A 212 16.31 5.73 1.27
N LEU A 213 15.03 6.10 1.39
CA LEU A 213 14.02 5.93 0.34
C LEU A 213 14.27 6.79 -0.91
N GLY A 214 14.61 8.07 -0.75
CA GLY A 214 14.85 8.98 -1.89
C GLY A 214 16.05 8.62 -2.76
N LYS A 215 16.97 7.77 -2.26
CA LYS A 215 18.14 7.29 -3.01
C LYS A 215 17.95 5.91 -3.66
N GLY A 216 16.73 5.35 -3.61
CA GLY A 216 16.43 4.02 -4.15
C GLY A 216 16.99 2.85 -3.32
N GLY A 217 17.48 3.12 -2.11
CA GLY A 217 18.05 2.12 -1.21
C GLY A 217 17.15 1.83 -0.03
N LEU A 218 16.40 0.74 -0.10
CA LEU A 218 15.92 0.09 1.13
C LEU A 218 17.11 -0.10 2.08
N PRO A 219 17.00 0.22 3.39
CA PRO A 219 18.02 -0.23 4.33
C PRO A 219 18.14 -1.76 4.19
N PRO A 220 19.36 -2.31 4.02
CA PRO A 220 19.52 -3.75 4.03
C PRO A 220 18.98 -4.26 5.36
N LEU A 221 18.08 -5.24 5.30
CA LEU A 221 17.69 -6.01 6.47
C LEU A 221 18.97 -6.52 7.15
N PRO A 222 18.99 -6.62 8.49
CA PRO A 222 20.17 -7.06 9.24
C PRO A 222 20.71 -8.36 8.62
N PRO A 223 22.01 -8.44 8.32
CA PRO A 223 22.56 -9.57 7.60
C PRO A 223 22.44 -10.84 8.45
N PRO A 224 21.90 -11.95 7.92
CA PRO A 224 22.24 -13.25 8.46
C PRO A 224 23.75 -13.46 8.22
N ALA A 225 24.43 -13.98 9.26
CA ALA A 225 25.87 -14.14 9.33
C ALA A 225 26.50 -14.66 8.02
N GLN A 226 27.54 -13.96 7.56
CA GLN A 226 28.30 -14.22 6.33
C GLN A 226 28.93 -15.62 6.30
N LYS A 227 29.00 -16.19 5.09
CA LYS A 227 30.22 -16.81 4.56
C LYS A 227 30.41 -16.41 3.08
N PRO A 228 31.65 -16.18 2.61
CA PRO A 228 31.91 -15.70 1.25
C PRO A 228 32.01 -16.85 0.26
N ASN A 229 31.53 -16.65 -0.98
CA ASN A 229 32.21 -17.09 -2.19
C ASN A 229 31.68 -16.35 -3.44
N PRO A 230 32.54 -16.18 -4.47
CA PRO A 230 32.27 -15.32 -5.63
C PRO A 230 31.66 -16.09 -6.81
N ASP A 231 31.32 -15.30 -7.84
CA ASP A 231 30.93 -15.67 -9.21
C ASP A 231 29.47 -16.09 -9.47
N ALA A 232 28.73 -15.17 -10.10
CA ALA A 232 28.11 -15.42 -11.41
C ALA A 232 27.36 -14.15 -11.89
N THR A 233 27.94 -13.53 -12.91
CA THR A 233 27.30 -12.62 -13.85
C THR A 233 26.16 -13.32 -14.58
N SER A 234 24.93 -12.80 -14.49
CA SER A 234 23.93 -13.02 -15.54
C SER A 234 22.94 -11.86 -15.58
N THR A 235 23.18 -10.99 -16.55
CA THR A 235 22.28 -9.99 -17.12
C THR A 235 21.00 -10.64 -17.64
N LEU A 236 19.84 -10.24 -17.12
CA LEU A 236 18.59 -10.32 -17.87
C LEU A 236 17.84 -8.99 -17.78
N ASN A 237 17.79 -8.33 -18.93
CA ASN A 237 16.93 -7.20 -19.23
C ASN A 237 15.46 -7.61 -19.02
N SER A 238 14.72 -6.83 -18.23
CA SER A 238 13.27 -6.75 -18.33
C SER A 238 12.88 -5.31 -18.60
N SER A 239 12.11 -5.18 -19.67
CA SER A 239 11.45 -4.01 -20.24
C SER A 239 11.04 -2.94 -19.22
N ASN A 240 11.70 -1.79 -19.33
CA ASN A 240 11.30 -0.52 -18.75
C ASN A 240 9.88 -0.15 -19.21
N SER A 241 8.89 -0.35 -18.33
CA SER A 241 7.68 0.48 -18.34
C SER A 241 8.00 1.75 -17.56
N SER A 242 8.11 2.85 -18.29
CA SER A 242 8.37 4.20 -17.78
C SER A 242 7.18 4.70 -16.95
N SER A 243 7.17 4.41 -15.65
CA SER A 243 6.46 5.24 -14.68
C SER A 243 7.38 6.36 -14.19
N PRO A 244 6.90 7.62 -14.14
CA PRO A 244 7.71 8.73 -13.68
C PRO A 244 8.16 8.49 -12.23
N ARG A 245 9.44 8.83 -11.97
CA ARG A 245 10.14 8.80 -10.68
C ARG A 245 9.18 9.09 -9.52
N SER A 246 8.74 8.04 -8.86
CA SER A 246 7.88 8.11 -7.68
C SER A 246 8.78 7.98 -6.46
N SER A 247 8.62 8.86 -5.48
CA SER A 247 9.30 8.91 -4.16
C SER A 247 10.52 9.83 -3.99
N GLU A 248 10.39 11.09 -4.35
CA GLU A 248 11.01 12.14 -3.51
C GLU A 248 10.00 12.51 -2.41
N ILE A 249 10.08 11.82 -1.26
CA ILE A 249 9.39 12.30 -0.04
C ILE A 249 10.18 13.54 0.42
N PRO A 250 9.56 14.71 0.65
CA PRO A 250 10.25 15.98 0.63
C PRO A 250 11.07 16.19 1.89
N ASP A 251 12.34 16.50 1.67
CA ASP A 251 13.25 17.02 2.69
C ASP A 251 12.76 18.35 3.29
N GLY A 252 12.01 19.18 2.53
CA GLY A 252 11.65 20.54 2.93
C GLY A 252 10.85 20.69 4.22
N SER A 253 9.65 20.09 4.31
CA SER A 253 8.77 20.25 5.48
C SER A 253 9.27 19.52 6.72
N SER A 254 9.95 18.38 6.52
CA SER A 254 10.56 17.60 7.60
C SER A 254 11.77 18.33 8.19
N ASN A 255 12.62 18.95 7.35
CA ASN A 255 13.76 19.74 7.83
C ASN A 255 13.30 20.98 8.61
N THR A 256 12.26 21.69 8.13
CA THR A 256 11.69 22.82 8.88
C THR A 256 11.06 22.36 10.19
N ALA A 257 10.36 21.22 10.24
CA ALA A 257 9.81 20.70 11.49
C ALA A 257 10.89 20.32 12.52
N LEU A 258 12.05 19.81 12.05
CA LEU A 258 13.20 19.44 12.88
C LEU A 258 13.92 20.64 13.49
N GLU A 259 14.14 21.70 12.72
CA GLU A 259 14.78 22.93 13.24
C GLU A 259 13.93 23.60 14.34
N TRP A 260 12.60 23.51 14.22
CA TRP A 260 11.67 24.25 15.07
C TRP A 260 11.27 23.46 16.32
N ILE A 261 11.58 22.15 16.39
CA ILE A 261 11.28 21.31 17.55
C ILE A 261 12.13 21.64 18.77
N ASN A 262 13.29 22.27 18.55
CA ASN A 262 14.16 22.78 19.61
C ASN A 262 13.60 24.05 20.29
N HIS A 263 12.51 24.60 19.75
CA HIS A 263 11.84 25.78 20.28
C HIS A 263 10.35 25.50 20.55
N PRO A 264 9.98 25.00 21.76
CA PRO A 264 8.61 24.60 22.09
C PRO A 264 7.53 25.65 21.79
N ALA A 265 7.83 26.93 22.02
CA ALA A 265 6.90 28.03 21.75
C ALA A 265 6.61 28.21 20.25
N VAL A 266 7.62 28.01 19.40
CA VAL A 266 7.52 28.16 17.95
C VAL A 266 6.92 26.88 17.34
N PHE A 267 7.27 25.72 17.91
CA PHE A 267 6.70 24.44 17.51
C PHE A 267 5.19 24.40 17.68
N GLY A 268 4.71 24.88 18.83
CA GLY A 268 3.28 24.91 19.16
C GLY A 268 2.44 25.79 18.22
N ARG A 269 3.02 26.83 17.61
CA ARG A 269 2.28 27.83 16.84
C ARG A 269 2.11 27.44 15.37
N ASP A 270 3.22 27.13 14.70
CA ASP A 270 3.27 27.03 13.23
C ASP A 270 3.73 25.67 12.72
N SER A 271 4.79 25.07 13.30
CA SER A 271 5.29 23.78 12.79
C SER A 271 4.40 22.59 13.17
N ARG A 272 3.70 22.62 14.30
CA ARG A 272 2.71 21.59 14.66
C ARG A 272 1.64 21.42 13.58
N LYS A 273 1.13 22.52 13.03
CA LYS A 273 0.12 22.49 11.95
C LYS A 273 0.71 21.92 10.66
N ALA A 274 1.96 22.27 10.33
CA ALA A 274 2.66 21.73 9.18
C ALA A 274 2.92 20.22 9.30
N VAL A 275 3.28 19.73 10.49
CA VAL A 275 3.47 18.29 10.73
C VAL A 275 2.14 17.55 10.66
N LEU A 276 1.06 18.09 11.24
CA LEU A 276 -0.29 17.52 11.09
C LEU A 276 -0.74 17.45 9.63
N GLN A 277 -0.47 18.50 8.86
CA GLN A 277 -0.74 18.53 7.43
C GLN A 277 0.06 17.44 6.69
N ALA A 278 1.36 17.29 6.97
CA ALA A 278 2.19 16.24 6.38
C ALA A 278 1.68 14.83 6.73
N ILE A 279 1.32 14.59 8.00
CA ILE A 279 0.70 13.33 8.44
C ILE A 279 -0.56 13.04 7.63
N GLY A 280 -1.44 14.04 7.47
CA GLY A 280 -2.67 13.94 6.70
C GLY A 280 -2.40 13.61 5.23
N VAL A 281 -1.47 14.33 4.59
CA VAL A 281 -1.12 14.13 3.19
C VAL A 281 -0.55 12.74 2.93
N ILE A 282 0.39 12.29 3.76
CA ILE A 282 1.05 10.98 3.61
C ILE A 282 0.07 9.83 3.88
N SER A 283 -0.69 9.91 4.98
CA SER A 283 -1.63 8.83 5.36
C SER A 283 -2.79 8.71 4.37
N SER A 284 -3.41 9.82 4.01
CA SER A 284 -4.58 9.85 3.12
C SER A 284 -4.24 9.85 1.65
N GLN A 285 -2.97 10.11 1.28
CA GLN A 285 -2.52 10.27 -0.10
C GLN A 285 -3.23 11.44 -0.82
N ARG A 286 -3.68 12.46 -0.08
CA ARG A 286 -4.45 13.61 -0.59
C ARG A 286 -3.71 14.91 -0.32
N ALA A 287 -3.83 15.85 -1.25
CA ALA A 287 -3.46 17.22 -1.02
C ALA A 287 -4.32 18.16 -1.86
N TYR A 288 -4.47 19.39 -1.37
CA TYR A 288 -5.27 20.45 -2.00
C TYR A 288 -4.45 21.73 -2.20
N SER A 289 -3.14 21.64 -2.02
CA SER A 289 -2.22 22.77 -2.10
C SER A 289 -0.89 22.29 -2.67
N PHE A 290 -0.01 23.24 -2.94
CA PHE A 290 1.31 23.00 -3.54
C PHE A 290 2.41 23.58 -2.64
N ARG A 291 2.18 23.66 -1.32
CA ARG A 291 3.10 24.34 -0.40
C ARG A 291 4.37 23.52 -0.14
N THR A 292 4.25 22.21 -0.27
CA THR A 292 5.36 21.26 -0.14
C THR A 292 5.38 20.35 -1.35
N LEU A 293 6.52 19.73 -1.65
CA LEU A 293 6.60 18.78 -2.76
C LEU A 293 5.68 17.56 -2.54
N SER A 294 5.44 17.17 -1.28
CA SER A 294 4.48 16.10 -0.93
C SER A 294 3.08 16.51 -1.35
N GLU A 295 2.68 17.73 -0.99
CA GLU A 295 1.37 18.23 -1.33
C GLU A 295 1.22 18.35 -2.85
N ALA A 296 2.21 18.94 -3.53
CA ALA A 296 2.21 19.04 -4.99
C ALA A 296 2.06 17.66 -5.65
N HIS A 297 2.83 16.66 -5.21
CA HIS A 297 2.80 15.31 -5.75
C HIS A 297 1.41 14.64 -5.74
N TRP A 298 0.61 14.90 -4.69
CA TRP A 298 -0.76 14.37 -4.60
C TRP A 298 -1.79 15.30 -5.24
N ALA A 299 -1.61 16.62 -5.15
CA ALA A 299 -2.50 17.62 -5.72
C ALA A 299 -2.48 17.61 -7.25
N GLU A 300 -1.31 17.41 -7.88
CA GLU A 300 -1.13 17.38 -9.34
C GLU A 300 -1.94 16.27 -10.03
N ARG A 301 -2.25 15.19 -9.32
CA ARG A 301 -3.02 14.07 -9.87
C ARG A 301 -4.47 14.44 -10.16
N VAL A 302 -5.00 15.45 -9.47
CA VAL A 302 -6.38 15.91 -9.64
C VAL A 302 -6.36 17.19 -10.49
N ALA A 303 -6.74 17.05 -11.75
CA ALA A 303 -6.68 18.14 -12.73
C ALA A 303 -7.42 19.42 -12.28
N GLY A 304 -8.56 19.27 -11.60
CA GLY A 304 -9.31 20.43 -11.08
C GLY A 304 -8.54 21.21 -10.01
N ILE A 305 -7.80 20.53 -9.13
CA ILE A 305 -6.97 21.19 -8.11
C ILE A 305 -5.86 22.00 -8.78
N LYS A 306 -5.16 21.38 -9.73
CA LYS A 306 -4.09 22.02 -10.51
C LYS A 306 -4.60 23.27 -11.23
N ARG A 307 -5.65 23.11 -12.05
CA ARG A 307 -6.21 24.19 -12.87
C ARG A 307 -6.69 25.38 -12.04
N LEU A 308 -7.40 25.15 -10.94
CA LEU A 308 -7.88 26.28 -10.12
C LEU A 308 -6.76 26.94 -9.32
N THR A 309 -5.75 26.19 -8.91
CA THR A 309 -4.57 26.78 -8.26
C THR A 309 -3.79 27.66 -9.24
N GLU A 310 -3.59 27.22 -10.48
CA GLU A 310 -2.94 28.00 -11.56
C GLU A 310 -3.71 29.29 -11.85
N ARG A 311 -5.03 29.20 -12.08
CA ARG A 311 -5.89 30.38 -12.28
C ARG A 311 -5.87 31.35 -11.09
N SER A 312 -5.78 30.82 -9.88
CA SER A 312 -5.64 31.64 -8.67
C SER A 312 -4.32 32.40 -8.64
N ARG A 313 -3.25 31.90 -9.28
CA ARG A 313 -1.98 32.61 -9.42
C ARG A 313 -2.06 33.68 -10.50
N GLU A 314 -2.60 33.36 -11.68
CA GLU A 314 -2.82 34.31 -12.78
C GLU A 314 -3.67 35.52 -12.33
N TRP A 315 -4.74 35.27 -11.57
CA TRP A 315 -5.57 36.36 -11.03
C TRP A 315 -4.83 37.25 -10.03
N ARG A 316 -3.69 36.80 -9.48
CA ARG A 316 -2.81 37.68 -8.70
C ARG A 316 -2.11 38.69 -9.60
N GLU A 317 -1.48 38.18 -10.66
CA GLU A 317 -0.56 38.94 -11.51
C GLU A 317 -1.29 40.11 -12.15
N ILE A 318 -2.52 39.88 -12.62
CA ILE A 318 -3.40 40.92 -13.16
C ILE A 318 -3.75 42.00 -12.10
N GLY A 319 -3.90 41.60 -10.83
CA GLY A 319 -4.26 42.52 -9.74
C GLY A 319 -3.10 43.39 -9.29
N ASP A 320 -1.87 42.85 -9.26
CA ASP A 320 -0.67 43.61 -8.90
C ASP A 320 -0.25 44.57 -10.03
N ASP A 321 -0.35 44.15 -11.30
CA ASP A 321 -0.06 45.02 -12.46
C ASP A 321 -1.02 46.21 -12.54
N SER A 322 -2.30 46.01 -12.22
CA SER A 322 -3.32 47.07 -12.19
C SER A 322 -3.13 48.11 -11.08
N LEU A 323 -2.33 47.81 -10.05
CA LEU A 323 -2.02 48.72 -8.95
C LEU A 323 -0.69 49.46 -9.14
N THR A 324 0.11 49.08 -10.15
CA THR A 324 1.39 49.74 -10.47
C THR A 324 1.28 50.80 -11.57
N GLU A 325 0.12 50.92 -12.22
CA GLU A 325 -0.13 51.91 -13.29
C GLU A 325 -0.84 53.21 -12.83
N GLU A 326 -0.92 53.49 -11.52
CA GLU A 326 -1.38 54.78 -10.98
C GLU A 326 -0.25 55.61 -10.31
#